data_AF-A0A017S5K3-F1
#
_entry.id   AF-A0A017S5K3-F1
#
_cell.length_a   1.000
_cell.length_b   1.000
_cell.length_c   1.000
_cell.angle_alpha   90.00
_cell.angle_beta   90.00
_cell.angle_gamma   90.00
#
_symmetry.space_group_name_H-M   'P 1'
#
loop_
_entity.id
_entity.type
_entity.pdbx_description
1 polymer ?
#
loop_
_entity_poly.entity_id
_entity_poly.type
_entity_poly.pdbx_seq_one_letter_code
_entity_poly.pdbx_strand_id
1 'polypeptide(L)'
;MRFLCLPGAFNNAKTFEAQLKPLCDILESDESATFHFAEGNVLVDIPQEYTGFFGPPPNYAFFEVNNRDAVLQHIRHFPRGETPESTLRSITKQSVSSSFQSVRSALDYLTQLLDKEPDIDGVIGYSEGARVAASLILDENQRQKDSGRTPHIKCAIFIGGWQPVHPVSGGDVYADETEERIEVHTCHVLGSNDPYIDASLALYNLCNQDRADLFDHGAGHVLPREKAALEDLADVVRNMITDANEVS
;
A
#
# COMPACT_ATOMS: atom_id res chain seq x y z
N MET A 1 -4.61 -8.28 16.24
CA MET A 1 -5.26 -7.60 15.09
C MET A 1 -5.09 -8.45 13.84
N ARG A 2 -6.05 -8.51 12.91
CA ARG A 2 -5.90 -9.32 11.68
C ARG A 2 -5.71 -8.39 10.48
N PHE A 3 -4.63 -8.60 9.73
CA PHE A 3 -4.24 -7.74 8.62
C PHE A 3 -4.51 -8.38 7.26
N LEU A 4 -5.16 -7.63 6.37
CA LEU A 4 -5.16 -7.90 4.93
C LEU A 4 -3.84 -7.45 4.31
N CYS A 5 -3.11 -8.37 3.67
CA CYS A 5 -1.81 -8.11 3.09
C CYS A 5 -1.90 -8.03 1.56
N LEU A 6 -1.56 -6.88 0.99
CA LEU A 6 -1.64 -6.56 -0.43
C LEU A 6 -0.24 -6.42 -1.05
N PRO A 7 0.13 -7.26 -2.02
CA PRO A 7 1.44 -7.22 -2.67
C PRO A 7 1.59 -6.00 -3.58
N GLY A 8 2.83 -5.72 -3.95
CA GLY A 8 3.14 -4.76 -5.00
C GLY A 8 2.80 -5.26 -6.40
N ALA A 9 2.91 -4.38 -7.38
CA ALA A 9 2.63 -4.71 -8.78
C ALA A 9 3.49 -5.88 -9.26
N PHE A 10 2.87 -6.70 -10.10
CA PHE A 10 3.46 -7.86 -10.75
C PHE A 10 3.92 -8.95 -9.76
N ASN A 11 3.30 -9.03 -8.60
CA ASN A 11 3.62 -10.02 -7.58
C ASN A 11 2.37 -10.88 -7.31
N ASN A 12 2.46 -11.86 -6.41
CA ASN A 12 1.37 -12.77 -6.04
C ASN A 12 1.36 -12.98 -4.52
N ALA A 13 0.23 -13.45 -3.99
CA ALA A 13 0.02 -13.59 -2.55
C ALA A 13 1.11 -14.46 -1.90
N LYS A 14 1.44 -15.59 -2.54
CA LYS A 14 2.45 -16.55 -2.05
C LYS A 14 3.86 -15.95 -1.97
N THR A 15 4.26 -15.19 -2.99
CA THR A 15 5.58 -14.57 -3.04
C THR A 15 5.66 -13.46 -2.00
N PHE A 16 4.61 -12.66 -1.86
CA PHE A 16 4.55 -11.61 -0.86
C PHE A 16 4.52 -12.15 0.57
N GLU A 17 3.80 -13.24 0.84
CA GLU A 17 3.84 -13.96 2.11
C GLU A 17 5.27 -14.36 2.46
N ALA A 18 6.01 -14.99 1.54
CA ALA A 18 7.41 -15.36 1.77
C ALA A 18 8.32 -14.13 1.98
N GLN A 19 8.01 -12.99 1.36
CA GLN A 19 8.78 -11.77 1.51
C GLN A 19 8.53 -11.07 2.86
N LEU A 20 7.27 -10.99 3.29
CA LEU A 20 6.84 -10.34 4.54
C LEU A 20 7.02 -11.23 5.77
N LYS A 21 7.18 -12.54 5.58
CA LYS A 21 7.31 -13.55 6.64
C LYS A 21 8.18 -13.16 7.83
N PRO A 22 9.37 -12.54 7.68
CA PRO A 22 10.18 -12.15 8.85
C PRO A 22 9.46 -11.20 9.81
N LEU A 23 8.68 -10.24 9.31
CA LEU A 23 7.87 -9.35 10.17
C LEU A 23 6.65 -10.11 10.73
N CYS A 24 6.02 -10.95 9.91
CA CYS A 24 4.89 -11.77 10.35
C CYS A 24 5.28 -12.68 11.52
N ASP A 25 6.41 -13.38 11.42
CA ASP A 25 6.90 -14.30 12.45
C ASP A 25 7.11 -13.58 13.80
N ILE A 26 7.60 -12.34 13.79
CA ILE A 26 7.79 -11.54 15.01
C ILE A 26 6.43 -11.22 15.64
N LEU A 27 5.49 -10.70 14.84
CA LEU A 27 4.17 -10.27 15.34
C LEU A 27 3.22 -11.43 15.65
N GLU A 28 3.41 -12.60 15.04
CA GLU A 28 2.67 -13.83 15.38
C GLU A 28 3.22 -14.48 16.66
N SER A 29 4.52 -14.32 16.94
CA SER A 29 5.17 -14.97 18.09
C SER A 29 4.63 -14.53 19.45
N ASP A 30 4.03 -13.33 19.51
CA ASP A 30 3.42 -12.75 20.69
C ASP A 30 1.91 -12.47 20.52
N GLU A 31 1.30 -13.05 19.47
CA GLU A 31 -0.12 -12.92 19.14
C GLU A 31 -0.59 -11.47 18.86
N SER A 32 0.32 -10.53 18.61
CA SER A 32 -0.02 -9.14 18.25
C SER A 32 -0.82 -9.07 16.95
N ALA A 33 -0.45 -9.88 15.95
CA ALA A 33 -1.08 -9.85 14.64
C ALA A 33 -1.20 -11.23 13.97
N THR A 34 -2.18 -11.35 13.08
CA THR A 34 -2.32 -12.45 12.10
C THR A 34 -2.57 -11.88 10.71
N PHE A 35 -2.32 -12.68 9.66
CA PHE A 35 -2.23 -12.15 8.29
C PHE A 35 -3.09 -12.93 7.30
N HIS A 36 -3.78 -12.21 6.42
CA HIS A 36 -4.51 -12.76 5.28
C HIS A 36 -3.95 -12.17 3.99
N PHE A 37 -3.27 -12.98 3.18
CA PHE A 37 -2.66 -12.53 1.93
C PHE A 37 -3.64 -12.62 0.78
N ALA A 38 -3.84 -11.51 0.09
CA ALA A 38 -4.62 -11.42 -1.14
C ALA A 38 -3.72 -11.00 -2.31
N GLU A 39 -4.22 -11.12 -3.53
CA GLU A 39 -3.53 -10.64 -4.73
C GLU A 39 -4.51 -9.96 -5.69
N GLY A 40 -3.95 -9.24 -6.65
CA GLY A 40 -4.71 -8.61 -7.72
C GLY A 40 -5.31 -9.64 -8.68
N ASN A 41 -6.27 -9.20 -9.48
CA ASN A 41 -6.96 -10.05 -10.45
C ASN A 41 -6.54 -9.78 -11.91
N VAL A 42 -5.65 -8.82 -12.14
CA VAL A 42 -5.11 -8.52 -13.47
C VAL A 42 -3.85 -9.36 -13.67
N LEU A 43 -3.95 -10.41 -14.48
CA LEU A 43 -2.78 -11.22 -14.85
C LEU A 43 -1.84 -10.40 -15.74
N VAL A 44 -0.56 -10.38 -15.40
CA VAL A 44 0.47 -9.66 -16.15
C VAL A 44 1.56 -10.62 -16.60
N ASP A 45 1.88 -10.58 -17.89
CA ASP A 45 3.04 -11.27 -18.44
C ASP A 45 4.30 -10.42 -18.24
N ILE A 46 5.26 -10.96 -17.49
CA ILE A 46 6.50 -10.28 -17.14
C ILE A 46 7.67 -10.97 -17.85
N PRO A 47 8.47 -10.23 -18.63
CA PRO A 47 9.65 -10.80 -19.27
C PRO A 47 10.60 -11.45 -18.25
N GLN A 48 11.18 -12.60 -18.62
CA GLN A 48 11.94 -13.46 -17.71
C GLN A 48 13.14 -12.73 -17.05
N GLU A 49 13.71 -11.72 -17.69
CA GLU A 49 14.80 -10.92 -17.13
C GLU A 49 14.39 -10.13 -15.87
N TYR A 50 13.08 -9.91 -15.65
CA TYR A 50 12.55 -9.24 -14.46
C TYR A 50 12.08 -10.19 -13.36
N THR A 51 12.16 -11.51 -13.55
CA THR A 51 11.80 -12.52 -12.52
C THR A 51 12.58 -12.33 -11.22
N GLY A 52 13.82 -11.84 -11.28
CA GLY A 52 14.61 -11.54 -10.08
C GLY A 52 14.04 -10.40 -9.22
N PHE A 53 13.25 -9.50 -9.81
CA PHE A 53 12.62 -8.39 -9.11
C PHE A 53 11.21 -8.74 -8.61
N PHE A 54 10.40 -9.36 -9.47
CA PHE A 54 8.97 -9.58 -9.21
C PHE A 54 8.63 -10.99 -8.74
N GLY A 55 9.58 -11.92 -8.81
CA GLY A 55 9.34 -13.33 -8.53
C GLY A 55 8.80 -14.10 -9.74
N PRO A 56 8.63 -15.42 -9.59
CA PRO A 56 8.17 -16.29 -10.67
C PRO A 56 6.66 -16.10 -10.94
N PRO A 57 6.19 -16.40 -12.17
CA PRO A 57 4.78 -16.34 -12.52
C PRO A 57 3.93 -17.36 -11.73
N PRO A 58 2.60 -17.13 -11.62
CA PRO A 58 1.86 -16.01 -12.21
C PRO A 58 2.12 -14.69 -11.48
N ASN A 59 2.13 -13.59 -12.23
CA ASN A 59 2.32 -12.23 -11.71
C ASN A 59 1.03 -11.44 -11.88
N TYR A 60 0.59 -10.74 -10.83
CA TYR A 60 -0.67 -9.99 -10.85
C TYR A 60 -0.45 -8.52 -10.54
N ALA A 61 -1.37 -7.68 -11.02
CA ALA A 61 -1.53 -6.30 -10.58
C ALA A 61 -2.97 -6.08 -10.07
N PHE A 62 -3.16 -5.07 -9.24
CA PHE A 62 -4.51 -4.67 -8.83
C PHE A 62 -5.15 -3.77 -9.88
N PHE A 63 -4.35 -2.92 -10.53
CA PHE A 63 -4.82 -2.05 -11.59
C PHE A 63 -4.33 -2.49 -12.97
N GLU A 64 -5.12 -2.21 -14.00
CA GLU A 64 -4.72 -2.35 -15.39
C GLU A 64 -3.53 -1.44 -15.68
N VAL A 65 -2.47 -2.03 -16.23
CA VAL A 65 -1.24 -1.32 -16.58
C VAL A 65 -1.25 -1.00 -18.07
N ASN A 66 -1.65 0.22 -18.41
CA ASN A 66 -1.80 0.69 -19.79
C ASN A 66 -0.46 0.78 -20.56
N ASN A 67 0.66 0.94 -19.87
CA ASN A 67 2.00 0.98 -20.48
C ASN A 67 3.04 0.31 -19.58
N ARG A 68 3.06 -1.03 -19.59
CA ARG A 68 3.98 -1.84 -18.78
C ARG A 68 5.45 -1.46 -19.01
N ASP A 69 5.84 -1.22 -20.26
CA ASP A 69 7.23 -0.91 -20.58
C ASP A 69 7.64 0.45 -20.00
N ALA A 70 6.73 1.42 -19.94
CA ALA A 70 6.97 2.67 -19.22
C ALA A 70 7.12 2.44 -17.71
N VAL A 71 6.28 1.60 -17.08
CA VAL A 71 6.44 1.25 -15.66
C VAL A 71 7.83 0.63 -15.43
N LEU A 72 8.26 -0.31 -16.27
CA LEU A 72 9.58 -0.93 -16.17
C LEU A 72 10.74 0.04 -16.43
N GLN A 73 10.55 1.08 -17.25
CA GLN A 73 11.55 2.13 -17.45
C GLN A 73 11.70 3.04 -16.22
N HIS A 74 10.60 3.39 -15.54
CA HIS A 74 10.66 4.21 -14.31
C HIS A 74 11.40 3.50 -13.16
N ILE A 75 11.45 2.17 -13.17
CA ILE A 75 12.31 1.41 -12.25
C ILE A 75 13.78 1.81 -12.35
N ARG A 76 14.21 2.28 -13.51
CA ARG A 76 15.61 2.64 -13.77
C ARG A 76 15.90 4.12 -13.59
N HIS A 77 14.89 4.99 -13.70
CA HIS A 77 15.05 6.44 -13.59
C HIS A 77 13.76 7.06 -13.03
N PHE A 78 13.84 7.54 -11.79
CA PHE A 78 12.75 8.27 -11.16
C PHE A 78 13.07 9.78 -11.17
N PRO A 79 12.20 10.64 -11.71
CA PRO A 79 12.42 12.08 -11.70
C PRO A 79 12.35 12.64 -10.27
N ARG A 80 12.89 13.83 -10.06
CA ARG A 80 12.74 14.60 -8.81
C ARG A 80 12.14 15.96 -9.11
N GLY A 81 11.02 16.25 -8.47
CA GLY A 81 10.35 17.55 -8.45
C GLY A 81 10.81 18.41 -7.27
N GLU A 82 10.10 19.51 -7.05
CA GLU A 82 10.34 20.43 -5.91
C GLU A 82 9.73 19.90 -4.61
N THR A 83 8.61 19.18 -4.73
CA THR A 83 7.87 18.54 -3.64
C THR A 83 7.51 17.10 -4.02
N PRO A 84 7.27 16.21 -3.03
CA PRO A 84 6.78 14.85 -3.27
C PRO A 84 5.60 14.77 -4.27
N GLU A 85 4.59 15.61 -4.08
CA GLU A 85 3.39 15.66 -4.92
C GLU A 85 3.70 16.14 -6.35
N SER A 86 4.58 17.14 -6.50
CA SER A 86 5.01 17.62 -7.81
C SER A 86 5.83 16.56 -8.57
N THR A 87 6.66 15.78 -7.88
CA THR A 87 7.40 14.64 -8.43
C THR A 87 6.41 13.64 -9.04
N LEU A 88 5.44 13.18 -8.25
CA LEU A 88 4.45 12.20 -8.69
C LEU A 88 3.59 12.68 -9.86
N ARG A 89 3.10 13.92 -9.83
CA ARG A 89 2.35 14.51 -10.94
C ARG A 89 3.14 14.56 -12.24
N SER A 90 4.47 14.71 -12.17
CA SER A 90 5.31 14.68 -13.37
C SER A 90 5.36 13.28 -14.02
N ILE A 91 5.23 12.22 -13.22
CA ILE A 91 5.27 10.82 -13.63
C ILE A 91 3.92 10.38 -14.18
N THR A 92 2.82 10.67 -13.47
CA THR A 92 1.49 10.26 -13.93
C THR A 92 1.06 10.98 -15.21
N LYS A 93 1.46 12.25 -15.40
CA LYS A 93 1.29 12.95 -16.70
C LYS A 93 2.02 12.27 -17.86
N GLN A 94 3.07 11.50 -17.59
CA GLN A 94 3.95 10.94 -18.61
C GLN A 94 3.73 9.44 -18.85
N SER A 95 3.15 8.66 -17.92
CA SER A 95 3.26 7.19 -18.06
C SER A 95 2.21 6.28 -17.42
N VAL A 96 1.39 6.72 -16.47
CA VAL A 96 0.51 5.79 -15.74
C VAL A 96 -0.85 6.44 -15.46
N SER A 97 -1.83 6.16 -16.31
CA SER A 97 -3.24 6.27 -15.94
C SER A 97 -3.77 4.85 -15.74
N SER A 98 -4.34 4.55 -14.57
CA SER A 98 -5.14 3.34 -14.38
C SER A 98 -6.53 3.60 -14.95
N SER A 99 -7.17 2.60 -15.57
CA SER A 99 -8.56 2.76 -15.98
C SER A 99 -9.44 2.86 -14.73
N PHE A 100 -10.37 3.82 -14.69
CA PHE A 100 -11.30 3.98 -13.57
C PHE A 100 -12.05 2.67 -13.26
N GLN A 101 -12.43 1.94 -14.32
CA GLN A 101 -13.11 0.66 -14.19
C GLN A 101 -12.25 -0.39 -13.47
N SER A 102 -10.95 -0.45 -13.77
CA SER A 102 -10.03 -1.38 -13.10
C SER A 102 -9.89 -1.05 -11.61
N VAL A 103 -9.75 0.23 -11.27
CA VAL A 103 -9.68 0.69 -9.88
C VAL A 103 -10.95 0.30 -9.12
N ARG A 104 -12.13 0.62 -9.67
CA ARG A 104 -13.42 0.26 -9.07
C ARG A 104 -13.56 -1.25 -8.86
N SER A 105 -13.15 -2.05 -9.86
CA SER A 105 -13.22 -3.51 -9.79
C SER A 105 -12.32 -4.08 -8.69
N ALA A 106 -11.11 -3.54 -8.53
CA ALA A 106 -10.19 -3.94 -7.45
C ALA A 106 -10.76 -3.59 -6.07
N LEU A 107 -11.29 -2.38 -5.90
CA LEU A 107 -11.90 -1.94 -4.64
C LEU A 107 -13.16 -2.73 -4.28
N ASP A 108 -14.00 -3.06 -5.26
CA ASP A 108 -15.18 -3.91 -5.04
C ASP A 108 -14.80 -5.34 -4.65
N TYR A 109 -13.76 -5.89 -5.26
CA TYR A 109 -13.20 -7.19 -4.88
C TYR A 109 -12.71 -7.18 -3.43
N LEU A 110 -11.92 -6.18 -3.03
CA LEU A 110 -11.40 -6.08 -1.66
C LEU A 110 -12.51 -5.81 -0.65
N THR A 111 -13.51 -5.00 -1.00
CA THR A 111 -14.70 -4.78 -0.16
C THR A 111 -15.43 -6.11 0.10
N GLN A 112 -15.64 -6.92 -0.95
CA GLN A 112 -16.27 -8.25 -0.81
C GLN A 112 -15.41 -9.23 -0.01
N LEU A 113 -14.08 -9.09 -0.05
CA LEU A 113 -13.18 -9.88 0.79
C LEU A 113 -13.36 -9.51 2.26
N LEU A 114 -13.35 -8.22 2.59
CA LEU A 114 -13.61 -7.74 3.96
C LEU A 114 -14.99 -8.16 4.46
N ASP A 115 -16.03 -8.13 3.61
CA ASP A 115 -17.37 -8.60 3.98
C ASP A 115 -17.40 -10.12 4.33
N LYS A 116 -16.49 -10.92 3.75
CA LYS A 116 -16.39 -12.37 4.02
C LYS A 116 -15.49 -12.69 5.22
N GLU A 117 -14.52 -11.82 5.50
CA GLU A 117 -13.54 -11.94 6.58
C GLU A 117 -13.66 -10.71 7.49
N PRO A 118 -14.78 -10.54 8.22
CA PRO A 118 -15.12 -9.31 8.94
C PRO A 118 -14.24 -9.04 10.17
N ASP A 119 -13.39 -10.01 10.56
CA ASP A 119 -12.39 -9.88 11.61
C ASP A 119 -11.09 -9.23 11.11
N ILE A 120 -10.94 -8.98 9.81
CA ILE A 120 -9.88 -8.14 9.26
C ILE A 120 -10.18 -6.67 9.55
N ASP A 121 -9.33 -6.06 10.36
CA ASP A 121 -9.44 -4.66 10.78
C ASP A 121 -8.13 -3.86 10.64
N GLY A 122 -7.10 -4.45 10.03
CA GLY A 122 -5.89 -3.77 9.57
C GLY A 122 -5.55 -4.09 8.11
N VAL A 123 -4.77 -3.23 7.46
CA VAL A 123 -4.26 -3.49 6.11
C VAL A 123 -2.75 -3.24 6.01
N ILE A 124 -2.03 -4.11 5.32
CA ILE A 124 -0.62 -3.94 4.95
C ILE A 124 -0.56 -3.90 3.43
N GLY A 125 0.05 -2.86 2.89
CA GLY A 125 0.29 -2.75 1.46
C GLY A 125 1.76 -2.54 1.14
N TYR A 126 2.26 -3.18 0.10
CA TYR A 126 3.59 -2.92 -0.45
C TYR A 126 3.48 -2.28 -1.84
N SER A 127 4.15 -1.15 -2.07
CA SER A 127 4.20 -0.49 -3.39
C SER A 127 2.80 -0.23 -3.97
N GLU A 128 2.40 -0.85 -5.10
CA GLU A 128 1.01 -0.79 -5.61
C GLU A 128 -0.02 -1.21 -4.54
N GLY A 129 0.26 -2.24 -3.74
CA GLY A 129 -0.62 -2.69 -2.67
C GLY A 129 -0.87 -1.62 -1.60
N ALA A 130 0.10 -0.76 -1.31
CA ALA A 130 -0.10 0.38 -0.40
C ALA A 130 -1.00 1.45 -1.02
N ARG A 131 -0.81 1.75 -2.31
CA ARG A 131 -1.69 2.63 -3.08
C ARG A 131 -3.13 2.11 -3.08
N VAL A 132 -3.33 0.82 -3.28
CA VAL A 132 -4.65 0.16 -3.27
C VAL A 132 -5.25 0.16 -1.87
N ALA A 133 -4.45 -0.12 -0.83
CA ALA A 133 -4.89 -0.08 0.56
C ALA A 133 -5.37 1.33 0.97
N ALA A 134 -4.61 2.36 0.61
CA ALA A 134 -5.00 3.75 0.85
C ALA A 134 -6.29 4.11 0.09
N SER A 135 -6.43 3.69 -1.18
CA SER A 135 -7.68 3.83 -1.94
C SER A 135 -8.86 3.11 -1.30
N LEU A 136 -8.64 1.93 -0.72
CA LEU A 136 -9.67 1.15 -0.02
C LEU A 136 -10.19 1.91 1.20
N ILE A 137 -9.31 2.54 1.98
CA ILE A 137 -9.72 3.35 3.14
C ILE A 137 -10.55 4.57 2.70
N LEU A 138 -10.15 5.25 1.62
CA LEU A 138 -10.94 6.33 1.05
C LEU A 138 -12.31 5.83 0.53
N ASP A 139 -12.36 4.63 -0.06
CA ASP A 139 -13.61 4.00 -0.50
C ASP A 139 -14.53 3.65 0.67
N GLU A 140 -14.00 3.13 1.78
CA GLU A 140 -14.78 2.87 2.99
C GLU A 140 -15.37 4.15 3.57
N ASN A 141 -14.58 5.23 3.65
CA ASN A 141 -15.05 6.55 4.09
C ASN A 141 -16.16 7.09 3.18
N GLN A 142 -16.02 6.95 1.86
CA GLN A 142 -17.03 7.35 0.89
C GLN A 142 -18.32 6.52 1.08
N ARG A 143 -18.21 5.21 1.22
CA ARG A 143 -19.36 4.32 1.47
C ARG A 143 -20.04 4.59 2.80
N GLN A 144 -19.29 4.98 3.83
CA GLN A 144 -19.85 5.42 5.11
C GLN A 144 -20.69 6.69 4.93
N LYS A 145 -20.17 7.70 4.21
CA LYS A 145 -20.90 8.93 3.91
C LYS A 145 -22.17 8.66 3.07
N ASP A 146 -22.07 7.79 2.07
CA ASP A 146 -23.15 7.56 1.10
C ASP A 146 -24.26 6.62 1.62
N SER A 147 -23.90 5.61 2.42
CA SER A 147 -24.80 4.51 2.80
C SER A 147 -24.81 4.17 4.29
N GLY A 148 -23.96 4.81 5.09
CA GLY A 148 -23.77 4.46 6.50
C GLY A 148 -23.04 3.13 6.73
N ARG A 149 -22.42 2.54 5.70
CA ARG A 149 -21.61 1.32 5.85
C ARG A 149 -20.45 1.58 6.80
N THR A 150 -20.31 0.76 7.84
CA THR A 150 -19.18 0.84 8.78
C THR A 150 -17.87 0.47 8.07
N PRO A 151 -16.82 1.30 8.15
CA PRO A 151 -15.47 0.93 7.72
C PRO A 151 -14.92 -0.26 8.52
N HIS A 152 -14.20 -1.17 7.88
CA HIS A 152 -13.52 -2.28 8.56
C HIS A 152 -12.13 -1.86 9.05
N ILE A 153 -11.38 -1.12 8.22
CA ILE A 153 -9.97 -0.86 8.46
C ILE A 153 -9.80 0.22 9.53
N LYS A 154 -9.06 -0.12 10.60
CA LYS A 154 -8.77 0.75 11.75
C LYS A 154 -7.33 1.28 11.77
N CYS A 155 -6.41 0.60 11.08
CA CYS A 155 -5.04 1.06 10.88
C CYS A 155 -4.44 0.48 9.59
N ALA A 156 -3.32 1.07 9.13
CA ALA A 156 -2.64 0.63 7.92
C ALA A 156 -1.11 0.70 8.02
N ILE A 157 -0.43 -0.25 7.38
CA ILE A 157 1.01 -0.24 7.17
C ILE A 157 1.28 -0.07 5.67
N PHE A 158 1.93 1.01 5.28
CA PHE A 158 2.27 1.30 3.90
C PHE A 158 3.77 1.17 3.69
N ILE A 159 4.20 0.16 2.94
CA ILE A 159 5.61 -0.11 2.67
C ILE A 159 5.96 0.33 1.26
N GLY A 160 6.82 1.34 1.10
CA GLY A 160 7.19 1.90 -0.20
C GLY A 160 5.98 2.40 -1.00
N GLY A 161 4.95 2.93 -0.31
CA GLY A 161 3.66 3.23 -0.93
C GLY A 161 3.67 4.41 -1.89
N TRP A 162 2.61 4.48 -2.70
CA TRP A 162 2.32 5.56 -3.64
C TRP A 162 0.98 6.19 -3.30
N GLN A 163 0.72 7.41 -3.80
CA GLN A 163 -0.54 8.13 -3.60
C GLN A 163 -1.77 7.29 -3.99
N PRO A 164 -2.92 7.41 -3.31
CA PRO A 164 -4.11 6.64 -3.66
C PRO A 164 -4.80 7.19 -4.90
N VAL A 165 -5.66 6.36 -5.48
CA VAL A 165 -6.69 6.76 -6.45
C VAL A 165 -8.00 7.03 -5.74
N HIS A 166 -8.66 8.14 -6.08
CA HIS A 166 -9.97 8.49 -5.57
C HIS A 166 -11.05 7.52 -6.10
N PRO A 167 -11.88 6.91 -5.24
CA PRO A 167 -12.80 5.84 -5.62
C PRO A 167 -13.93 6.27 -6.58
N VAL A 168 -14.28 7.56 -6.59
CA VAL A 168 -15.32 8.13 -7.47
C VAL A 168 -14.78 8.79 -8.75
N SER A 169 -13.74 9.63 -8.67
CA SER A 169 -13.22 10.34 -9.85
C SER A 169 -12.20 9.52 -10.65
N GLY A 170 -11.57 8.51 -10.03
CA GLY A 170 -10.47 7.77 -10.64
C GLY A 170 -9.15 8.55 -10.77
N GLY A 171 -9.11 9.77 -10.25
CA GLY A 171 -7.89 10.59 -10.22
C GLY A 171 -6.98 10.22 -9.05
N ASP A 172 -5.69 10.50 -9.18
CA ASP A 172 -4.79 10.50 -8.03
C ASP A 172 -5.25 11.52 -6.98
N VAL A 173 -4.94 11.26 -5.72
CA VAL A 173 -5.21 12.18 -4.61
C VAL A 173 -3.90 12.64 -4.00
N TYR A 174 -3.73 13.95 -3.87
CA TYR A 174 -2.55 14.59 -3.27
C TYR A 174 -2.96 15.52 -2.13
N ALA A 175 -2.14 15.57 -1.08
CA ALA A 175 -2.43 16.37 0.11
C ALA A 175 -2.51 17.89 -0.15
N ASP A 176 -1.87 18.37 -1.22
CA ASP A 176 -1.88 19.77 -1.64
C ASP A 176 -3.06 20.14 -2.56
N GLU A 177 -3.91 19.18 -2.91
CA GLU A 177 -5.09 19.36 -3.78
C GLU A 177 -6.42 19.07 -3.04
N THR A 178 -6.39 18.51 -1.83
CA THR A 178 -7.57 18.20 -1.04
C THR A 178 -7.34 18.39 0.46
N GLU A 179 -8.43 18.67 1.19
CA GLU A 179 -8.47 18.66 2.66
C GLU A 179 -8.77 17.26 3.22
N GLU A 180 -9.16 16.29 2.37
CA GLU A 180 -9.40 14.92 2.81
C GLU A 180 -8.11 14.28 3.32
N ARG A 181 -8.20 13.55 4.44
CA ARG A 181 -7.08 12.84 5.07
C ARG A 181 -7.47 11.40 5.39
N ILE A 182 -6.46 10.54 5.40
CA ILE A 182 -6.57 9.19 5.95
C ILE A 182 -6.44 9.31 7.48
N GLU A 183 -7.56 9.16 8.19
CA GLU A 183 -7.68 9.43 9.65
C GLU A 183 -7.34 8.23 10.55
N VAL A 184 -7.31 7.02 9.97
CA VAL A 184 -6.85 5.82 10.68
C VAL A 184 -5.37 5.96 11.01
N HIS A 185 -4.90 5.26 12.05
CA HIS A 185 -3.47 5.25 12.37
C HIS A 185 -2.71 4.58 11.23
N THR A 186 -1.63 5.21 10.77
CA THR A 186 -0.81 4.71 9.66
C THR A 186 0.65 4.57 10.07
N CYS A 187 1.32 3.54 9.58
CA CYS A 187 2.77 3.36 9.68
C CYS A 187 3.37 3.30 8.27
N HIS A 188 4.21 4.27 7.95
CA HIS A 188 4.86 4.39 6.65
C HIS A 188 6.28 3.84 6.75
N VAL A 189 6.50 2.69 6.12
CA VAL A 189 7.79 2.01 6.07
C VAL A 189 8.47 2.35 4.74
N LEU A 190 9.62 3.00 4.80
CA LEU A 190 10.36 3.40 3.61
C LEU A 190 11.86 3.14 3.80
N GLY A 191 12.61 3.20 2.70
CA GLY A 191 14.05 3.17 2.73
C GLY A 191 14.60 4.49 2.19
N SER A 192 15.54 5.14 2.90
CA SER A 192 16.15 6.40 2.44
C SER A 192 16.94 6.26 1.13
N ASN A 193 17.27 5.04 0.70
CA ASN A 193 17.86 4.76 -0.61
C ASN A 193 16.82 4.33 -1.67
N ASP A 194 15.53 4.37 -1.34
CA ASP A 194 14.45 4.10 -2.30
C ASP A 194 14.39 5.23 -3.34
N PRO A 195 14.54 4.94 -4.66
CA PRO A 195 14.40 5.95 -5.69
C PRO A 195 13.01 6.61 -5.72
N TYR A 196 12.00 5.97 -5.13
CA TYR A 196 10.61 6.41 -5.07
C TYR A 196 10.23 7.03 -3.72
N ILE A 197 11.19 7.47 -2.91
CA ILE A 197 10.91 8.03 -1.58
C ILE A 197 9.85 9.15 -1.62
N ASP A 198 9.85 9.99 -2.66
CA ASP A 198 8.84 11.03 -2.88
C ASP A 198 7.42 10.45 -3.01
N ALA A 199 7.27 9.25 -3.56
CA ALA A 199 5.96 8.59 -3.63
C ALA A 199 5.44 8.24 -2.23
N SER A 200 6.31 7.71 -1.38
CA SER A 200 5.96 7.34 -0.01
C SER A 200 5.70 8.57 0.86
N LEU A 201 6.48 9.65 0.68
CA LEU A 201 6.26 10.91 1.38
C LEU A 201 4.97 11.60 0.96
N ALA A 202 4.60 11.56 -0.32
CA ALA A 202 3.31 12.11 -0.76
C ALA A 202 2.11 11.35 -0.17
N LEU A 203 2.21 10.02 -0.05
CA LEU A 203 1.18 9.24 0.64
C LEU A 203 1.15 9.57 2.15
N TYR A 204 2.32 9.72 2.79
CA TYR A 204 2.45 10.15 4.18
C TYR A 204 1.79 11.51 4.43
N ASN A 205 2.01 12.49 3.55
CA ASN A 205 1.42 13.82 3.66
C ASN A 205 -0.12 13.81 3.60
N LEU A 206 -0.73 12.79 2.97
CA LEU A 206 -2.18 12.62 2.89
C LEU A 206 -2.79 11.97 4.14
N CYS A 207 -1.97 11.44 5.05
CA CYS A 207 -2.41 10.82 6.30
C CYS A 207 -2.46 11.84 7.44
N ASN A 208 -3.29 11.58 8.45
CA ASN A 208 -3.34 12.42 9.65
C ASN A 208 -1.98 12.38 10.37
N GLN A 209 -1.30 13.53 10.42
CA GLN A 209 0.07 13.65 10.92
C GLN A 209 0.19 13.39 12.43
N ASP A 210 -0.90 13.51 13.19
CA ASP A 210 -0.90 13.17 14.61
C ASP A 210 -0.94 11.65 14.85
N ARG A 211 -1.23 10.86 13.80
CA ARG A 211 -1.40 9.40 13.82
C ARG A 211 -0.69 8.71 12.65
N ALA A 212 0.39 9.31 12.16
CA ALA A 212 1.19 8.77 11.06
C ALA A 212 2.64 8.58 11.53
N ASP A 213 3.04 7.33 11.71
CA ASP A 213 4.43 6.97 11.99
C ASP A 213 5.23 6.89 10.69
N LEU A 214 6.50 7.31 10.74
CA LEU A 214 7.45 7.18 9.64
C LEU A 214 8.65 6.34 10.08
N PHE A 215 8.84 5.19 9.46
CA PHE A 215 9.91 4.24 9.76
C PHE A 215 10.86 4.09 8.56
N ASP A 216 12.11 4.53 8.72
CA ASP A 216 13.16 4.40 7.70
C ASP A 216 14.08 3.19 8.00
N HIS A 217 14.06 2.17 7.14
CA HIS A 217 14.95 1.01 7.24
C HIS A 217 16.26 1.16 6.44
N GLY A 218 16.49 2.30 5.80
CA GLY A 218 17.74 2.67 5.14
C GLY A 218 18.05 1.96 3.82
N ALA A 219 17.25 0.99 3.39
CA ALA A 219 17.50 0.25 2.13
C ALA A 219 16.81 0.92 0.93
N GLY A 220 16.75 0.22 -0.21
CA GLY A 220 16.03 0.68 -1.41
C GLY A 220 14.54 0.37 -1.36
N HIS A 221 13.90 0.28 -2.54
CA HIS A 221 12.51 -0.16 -2.69
C HIS A 221 12.34 -1.66 -2.45
N VAL A 222 12.45 -2.08 -1.19
CA VAL A 222 12.40 -3.48 -0.75
C VAL A 222 11.75 -3.58 0.63
N LEU A 223 11.23 -4.75 0.97
CA LEU A 223 10.80 -5.03 2.34
C LEU A 223 12.01 -5.07 3.30
N PRO A 224 11.88 -4.59 4.55
CA PRO A 224 12.92 -4.70 5.57
C PRO A 224 13.35 -6.16 5.78
N ARG A 225 14.66 -6.39 5.94
CA ARG A 225 15.24 -7.73 6.16
C ARG A 225 16.19 -7.80 7.36
N GLU A 226 16.78 -6.67 7.75
CA GLU A 226 17.70 -6.62 8.87
C GLU A 226 16.95 -6.87 10.17
N LYS A 227 17.44 -7.82 10.98
CA LYS A 227 16.73 -8.27 12.18
C LYS A 227 16.42 -7.12 13.14
N ALA A 228 17.40 -6.24 13.40
CA ALA A 228 17.19 -5.10 14.29
C ALA A 228 16.08 -4.17 13.78
N ALA A 229 16.11 -3.84 12.48
CA ALA A 229 15.06 -3.01 11.87
C ALA A 229 13.68 -3.67 11.90
N LEU A 230 13.61 -5.01 11.79
CA LEU A 230 12.34 -5.74 11.89
C LEU A 230 11.78 -5.74 13.32
N GLU A 231 12.62 -5.87 14.33
CA GLU A 231 12.19 -5.79 15.74
C GLU A 231 11.71 -4.36 16.08
N ASP A 232 12.47 -3.34 15.69
CA ASP A 232 12.08 -1.93 15.88
C ASP A 232 10.77 -1.60 15.14
N LEU A 233 10.60 -2.08 13.91
CA LEU A 233 9.36 -1.93 13.15
C LEU A 233 8.20 -2.64 13.84
N ALA A 234 8.42 -3.85 14.37
CA ALA A 234 7.39 -4.59 15.07
C ALA A 234 6.92 -3.82 16.33
N ASP A 235 7.81 -3.15 17.05
CA ASP A 235 7.44 -2.29 18.18
C ASP A 235 6.57 -1.10 17.76
N VAL A 236 6.89 -0.44 16.64
CA VAL A 236 6.03 0.63 16.08
C VAL A 236 4.65 0.07 15.73
N VAL A 237 4.60 -1.10 15.07
CA VAL A 237 3.33 -1.75 14.69
C VAL A 237 2.51 -2.13 15.92
N ARG A 238 3.12 -2.63 16.99
CA ARG A 238 2.42 -2.94 18.25
C ARG A 238 1.77 -1.71 18.86
N ASN A 239 2.50 -0.59 18.94
CA ASN A 239 1.97 0.66 19.46
C ASN A 239 0.78 1.15 18.61
N MET A 240 0.92 1.13 17.28
CA MET A 240 -0.17 1.45 16.36
C MET A 240 -1.41 0.55 16.58
N ILE A 241 -1.21 -0.76 16.78
CA ILE A 241 -2.31 -1.71 17.06
C ILE A 241 -3.01 -1.36 18.37
N THR A 242 -2.26 -1.02 19.42
CA THR A 242 -2.83 -0.58 20.70
C THR A 242 -3.68 0.67 20.51
N ASP A 243 -3.14 1.71 19.88
CA ASP A 243 -3.83 2.98 19.65
C ASP A 243 -5.09 2.80 18.78
N ALA A 244 -5.02 1.94 17.76
CA ALA A 244 -6.16 1.66 16.88
C ALA A 244 -7.32 0.96 17.61
N ASN A 245 -7.04 0.14 18.62
CA ASN A 245 -8.06 -0.55 19.43
C ASN A 245 -8.66 0.33 20.52
N GLU A 246 -7.98 1.38 20.97
CA GLU A 246 -8.50 2.31 21.97
C GLU A 246 -9.50 3.33 21.39
N VAL A 247 -9.39 3.62 20.08
CA VAL A 247 -10.23 4.61 19.38
C VAL A 247 -11.50 3.98 18.76
N SER A 248 -11.59 2.64 18.69
CA SER A 248 -12.66 1.88 18.02
C SER A 248 -13.86 1.53 18.90
#